data_AF-B0LRN2-F1
#
_entry.id   AF-B0LRN2-F1
#
_cell.length_a   1.000
_cell.length_b   1.000
_cell.length_c   1.000
_cell.angle_alpha   90.00
_cell.angle_beta   90.00
_cell.angle_gamma   90.00
#
_symmetry.space_group_name_H-M   'P 1'
#
loop_
_entity.id
_entity.type
_entity.pdbx_description
1 polymer ?
#
loop_
_entity_poly.entity_id
_entity_poly.type
_entity_poly.pdbx_seq_one_letter_code
_entity_poly.pdbx_strand_id
1 'polypeptide(L)'
;KGADKYFHARGNYDAAQRGPGGVWAAKVISNARETVQGITGGAWAAKVISNARETIQGITDPLLKGMTRDEVRKDSKADQFANEWGRSGKDPNHFRPAGLPDKY
;
A
#
# COMPACT_ATOMS: atom_id res chain seq x y z
N LYS A 1 -13.72 3.38 16.73
CA LYS A 1 -13.92 2.18 15.87
C LYS A 1 -14.34 2.68 14.48
N GLY A 2 -13.88 2.06 13.38
CA GLY A 2 -14.24 2.48 12.01
C GLY A 2 -13.35 3.54 11.37
N ALA A 3 -12.08 3.66 11.80
CA ALA A 3 -11.09 4.56 11.17
C ALA A 3 -10.08 3.80 10.30
N ASP A 4 -10.26 2.48 10.12
CA ASP A 4 -9.37 1.61 9.35
C ASP A 4 -9.12 2.18 7.95
N LYS A 5 -10.18 2.48 7.20
CA LYS A 5 -10.10 3.01 5.83
C LYS A 5 -9.45 4.39 5.77
N TYR A 6 -9.67 5.20 6.79
CA TYR A 6 -9.00 6.49 6.92
C TYR A 6 -7.48 6.32 6.99
N PHE A 7 -6.99 5.43 7.85
CA PHE A 7 -5.55 5.20 7.99
C PHE A 7 -4.95 4.49 6.76
N HIS A 8 -5.69 3.59 6.10
CA HIS A 8 -5.29 3.01 4.81
C HIS A 8 -5.11 4.07 3.72
N ALA A 9 -6.10 4.95 3.55
CA ALA A 9 -6.04 6.04 2.58
C ALA A 9 -4.94 7.05 2.93
N ARG A 10 -4.83 7.46 4.19
CA ARG A 10 -3.82 8.43 4.62
C ARG A 10 -2.40 7.89 4.44
N GLY A 11 -2.13 6.66 4.88
CA GLY A 11 -0.81 6.06 4.71
C GLY A 11 -0.38 5.97 3.25
N ASN A 12 -1.32 5.61 2.36
CA ASN A 12 -1.06 5.57 0.91
C ASN A 12 -0.89 6.98 0.30
N TYR A 13 -1.66 7.96 0.75
CA TYR A 13 -1.55 9.36 0.34
C TYR A 13 -0.19 9.97 0.73
N ASP A 14 0.22 9.79 1.98
CA ASP A 14 1.51 10.28 2.49
C ASP A 14 2.68 9.59 1.79
N ALA A 15 2.57 8.29 1.53
CA ALA A 15 3.57 7.57 0.77
C ALA A 15 3.63 8.03 -0.69
N ALA A 16 2.49 8.20 -1.36
CA ALA A 16 2.44 8.66 -2.75
C ALA A 16 3.07 10.05 -2.95
N GLN A 17 2.90 10.95 -1.98
CA GLN A 17 3.50 12.28 -1.99
C GLN A 17 5.04 12.28 -1.89
N ARG A 18 5.66 11.19 -1.42
CA ARG A 18 7.13 11.04 -1.41
C ARG A 18 7.72 10.74 -2.81
N GLY A 19 6.88 10.73 -3.85
CA GLY A 19 7.28 10.51 -5.23
C GLY A 19 7.19 9.04 -5.66
N PRO A 20 7.77 8.70 -6.82
CA PRO A 20 7.59 7.37 -7.44
C PRO A 20 7.95 6.19 -6.53
N GLY A 21 9.00 6.31 -5.71
CA GLY A 21 9.39 5.28 -4.75
C GLY A 21 8.39 5.08 -3.61
N GLY A 22 7.70 6.16 -3.19
CA GLY A 22 6.68 6.10 -2.15
C GLY A 22 5.34 5.53 -2.65
N VAL A 23 4.91 5.87 -3.86
CA VAL A 23 3.77 5.21 -4.55
C VAL A 23 4.00 3.69 -4.64
N TRP A 24 5.23 3.32 -4.96
CA TRP A 24 5.63 1.92 -5.08
C TRP A 24 5.61 1.20 -3.72
N ALA A 25 6.22 1.78 -2.68
CA ALA A 25 6.23 1.20 -1.34
C ALA A 25 4.79 1.01 -0.79
N ALA A 26 3.92 2.00 -1.01
CA ALA A 26 2.51 1.93 -0.63
C ALA A 26 1.80 0.74 -1.30
N LYS A 27 2.05 0.54 -2.61
CA LYS A 27 1.49 -0.59 -3.36
C LYS A 27 1.97 -1.94 -2.83
N VAL A 28 3.25 -2.08 -2.48
CA VAL A 28 3.79 -3.34 -1.95
C VAL A 28 3.23 -3.63 -0.56
N ILE A 29 3.20 -2.66 0.33
CA ILE A 29 2.73 -2.86 1.72
C ILE A 29 1.23 -3.14 1.74
N SER A 30 0.42 -2.43 0.94
CA SER A 30 -1.03 -2.61 0.89
C SER A 30 -1.49 -3.86 0.13
N ASN A 31 -0.74 -4.34 -0.87
CA ASN A 31 -1.21 -5.42 -1.75
C ASN A 31 -0.23 -6.61 -1.79
N ALA A 32 0.44 -6.88 -0.67
CA ALA A 32 1.69 -7.62 -0.54
C ALA A 32 1.83 -8.97 -1.28
N ARG A 33 0.75 -9.65 -1.69
CA ARG A 33 0.84 -10.86 -2.52
C ARG A 33 0.50 -10.67 -4.00
N GLU A 34 -0.54 -9.91 -4.31
CA GLU A 34 -1.01 -9.68 -5.70
C GLU A 34 -0.04 -8.78 -6.47
N THR A 35 0.51 -7.77 -5.79
CA THR A 35 1.47 -6.83 -6.38
C THR A 35 2.82 -7.47 -6.65
N VAL A 36 3.31 -8.37 -5.78
CA VAL A 36 4.59 -9.06 -5.99
C VAL A 36 4.51 -9.93 -7.25
N GLN A 37 3.42 -10.67 -7.45
CA GLN A 37 3.23 -11.50 -8.65
C GLN A 37 3.01 -10.68 -9.92
N GLY A 38 2.24 -9.59 -9.86
CA GLY A 38 1.94 -8.74 -11.03
C GLY A 38 3.10 -7.84 -11.47
N ILE A 39 3.91 -7.35 -10.52
CA ILE A 39 5.12 -6.58 -10.83
C ILE A 39 6.11 -7.47 -11.57
N THR A 40 6.38 -8.69 -11.10
CA THR A 40 7.38 -9.55 -11.74
C THR A 40 7.03 -10.04 -13.16
N GLY A 41 5.80 -9.82 -13.64
CA GLY A 41 5.31 -10.39 -14.91
C GLY A 41 4.94 -9.41 -16.03
N GLY A 42 4.95 -8.09 -15.83
CA GLY A 42 4.38 -7.13 -16.80
C GLY A 42 5.38 -6.19 -17.51
N ALA A 43 5.11 -5.83 -18.76
CA ALA A 43 5.94 -4.92 -19.59
C ALA A 43 6.15 -3.51 -19.00
N TRP A 44 5.28 -3.06 -18.09
CA TRP A 44 5.45 -1.81 -17.33
C TRP A 44 6.54 -1.92 -16.23
N ALA A 45 6.84 -3.14 -15.78
CA ALA A 45 7.66 -3.39 -14.61
C ALA A 45 9.16 -3.48 -14.91
N ALA A 46 9.55 -3.80 -16.14
CA ALA A 46 10.95 -4.02 -16.52
C ALA A 46 11.87 -2.80 -16.24
N LYS A 47 11.34 -1.56 -16.30
CA LYS A 47 12.13 -0.33 -16.07
C LYS A 47 12.23 0.07 -14.58
N VAL A 48 11.30 -0.37 -13.74
CA VAL A 48 11.26 -0.08 -12.30
C VAL A 48 11.95 -1.20 -11.51
N ILE A 49 11.86 -2.44 -11.98
CA ILE A 49 12.40 -3.63 -11.32
C ILE A 49 13.94 -3.62 -11.28
N SER A 50 14.63 -3.05 -12.26
CA SER A 50 16.10 -3.14 -12.32
C SER A 50 16.77 -2.54 -11.09
N ASN A 51 16.30 -1.38 -10.61
CA ASN A 51 16.78 -0.74 -9.38
C ASN A 51 16.05 -1.26 -8.13
N ALA A 52 14.79 -1.69 -8.28
CA ALA A 52 13.98 -2.10 -7.14
C ALA A 52 14.30 -3.51 -6.65
N ARG A 53 14.76 -4.47 -7.48
CA ARG A 53 14.91 -5.89 -7.07
C ARG A 53 15.82 -6.10 -5.84
N GLU A 54 16.93 -5.39 -5.76
CA GLU A 54 17.85 -5.46 -4.60
C GLU A 54 17.25 -4.75 -3.36
N THR A 55 16.56 -3.62 -3.56
CA THR A 55 15.83 -2.91 -2.50
C THR A 55 14.60 -3.70 -2.01
N ILE A 56 13.94 -4.43 -2.91
CA ILE A 56 12.76 -5.25 -2.67
C ILE A 56 13.09 -6.34 -1.70
N GLN A 57 14.12 -7.14 -1.99
CA GLN A 57 14.49 -8.26 -1.12
C GLN A 57 14.80 -7.75 0.30
N GLY A 58 15.49 -6.61 0.45
CA GLY A 58 15.76 -6.01 1.76
C GLY A 58 14.53 -5.46 2.51
N ILE A 59 13.47 -5.03 1.81
CA ILE A 59 12.25 -4.48 2.43
C ILE A 59 11.20 -5.58 2.66
N THR A 60 11.02 -6.46 1.69
CA THR A 60 9.98 -7.50 1.73
C THR A 60 10.37 -8.65 2.62
N ASP A 61 11.64 -9.07 2.65
CA ASP A 61 12.03 -10.23 3.45
C ASP A 61 11.79 -10.00 4.95
N PRO A 62 12.14 -8.86 5.57
CA PRO A 62 11.79 -8.60 6.97
C PRO A 62 10.28 -8.39 7.18
N LEU A 63 9.61 -7.71 6.25
CA LEU A 63 8.19 -7.35 6.37
C LEU A 63 7.26 -8.57 6.24
N LEU A 64 7.61 -9.52 5.36
CA LEU A 64 6.79 -10.69 5.07
C LEU A 64 7.21 -11.93 5.87
N LYS A 65 8.33 -11.87 6.62
CA LYS A 65 8.80 -12.96 7.46
C LYS A 65 7.81 -13.23 8.60
N GLY A 66 7.11 -14.37 8.50
CA GLY A 66 6.17 -14.84 9.50
C GLY A 66 4.70 -14.54 9.21
N MET A 67 4.37 -13.79 8.15
CA MET A 67 2.99 -13.60 7.72
C MET A 67 2.46 -14.85 7.00
N THR A 68 1.31 -15.33 7.44
CA THR A 68 0.62 -16.46 6.79
C THR A 68 -0.03 -16.03 5.48
N ARG A 69 -0.19 -16.97 4.53
CA ARG A 69 -0.83 -16.72 3.22
C ARG A 69 -2.25 -16.14 3.33
N ASP A 70 -2.93 -16.35 4.45
CA ASP A 70 -4.27 -15.85 4.73
C ASP A 70 -4.28 -14.44 5.32
N GLU A 71 -3.29 -14.07 6.14
CA GLU A 71 -3.11 -12.70 6.63
C GLU A 71 -2.77 -11.73 5.50
N VAL A 72 -1.95 -12.16 4.54
CA VAL A 72 -1.62 -11.37 3.34
C VAL A 72 -2.80 -11.28 2.35
N ARG A 73 -3.80 -12.16 2.46
CA ARG A 73 -4.94 -12.24 1.54
C ARG A 73 -6.16 -11.47 2.06
N LYS A 74 -6.17 -11.05 3.32
CA LYS A 74 -7.38 -10.57 4.00
C LYS A 74 -7.66 -9.07 3.84
N ASP A 75 -7.24 -8.47 2.74
CA ASP A 75 -7.72 -7.13 2.39
C ASP A 75 -9.13 -7.23 1.82
N SER A 76 -10.11 -6.66 2.53
CA SER A 76 -11.46 -6.54 2.00
C SER A 76 -11.47 -5.63 0.77
N LYS A 77 -12.45 -5.78 -0.14
CA LYS A 77 -12.65 -4.85 -1.27
C LYS A 77 -12.69 -3.39 -0.83
N ALA A 78 -13.23 -3.15 0.37
CA ALA A 78 -13.30 -1.80 0.94
C ALA A 78 -11.92 -1.25 1.36
N ASP A 79 -11.00 -2.13 1.75
CA ASP A 79 -9.65 -1.74 2.17
C ASP A 79 -8.79 -1.48 0.94
N GLN A 80 -8.95 -2.30 -0.11
CA GLN A 80 -8.37 -2.04 -1.44
C GLN A 80 -8.82 -0.68 -1.99
N PHE A 81 -10.11 -0.36 -1.89
CA PHE A 81 -10.64 0.93 -2.32
C PHE A 81 -10.01 2.10 -1.56
N ALA A 82 -9.85 1.98 -0.24
CA ALA A 82 -9.22 3.01 0.58
C ALA A 82 -7.73 3.19 0.25
N ASN A 83 -7.00 2.09 0.08
CA ASN A 83 -5.60 2.09 -0.35
C ASN A 83 -5.43 2.81 -1.70
N GLU A 84 -6.29 2.51 -2.68
CA GLU A 84 -6.25 3.14 -4.00
C GLU A 84 -6.65 4.61 -3.98
N TRP A 85 -7.69 4.96 -3.22
CA TRP A 85 -8.13 6.35 -3.04
C TRP A 85 -6.99 7.23 -2.55
N GLY A 86 -6.33 6.82 -1.47
CA GLY A 86 -5.17 7.52 -0.92
C GLY A 86 -4.02 7.62 -1.91
N ARG A 87 -3.64 6.51 -2.53
CA ARG A 87 -2.51 6.44 -3.47
C ARG A 87 -2.73 7.30 -4.71
N SER A 88 -3.99 7.51 -5.11
CA SER A 88 -4.36 8.38 -6.24
C SER A 88 -4.24 9.88 -5.92
N GLY A 89 -3.91 10.24 -4.67
CA GLY A 89 -3.81 11.63 -4.24
C GLY A 89 -5.14 12.25 -3.81
N LYS A 90 -6.20 11.45 -3.63
CA LYS A 90 -7.49 11.94 -3.13
C LYS A 90 -7.47 12.09 -1.62
N ASP A 91 -8.29 13.02 -1.12
CA ASP A 91 -8.34 13.37 0.30
C ASP A 91 -8.74 12.16 1.19
N PRO A 92 -7.86 11.70 2.10
CA PRO A 92 -8.17 10.62 3.04
C PRO A 92 -9.36 10.92 3.95
N ASN A 93 -9.70 12.19 4.19
CA ASN A 93 -10.82 12.57 5.04
C ASN A 93 -12.17 12.08 4.52
N HIS A 94 -12.25 11.64 3.26
CA HIS A 94 -13.40 10.90 2.73
C HIS A 94 -13.81 9.72 3.63
N PHE A 95 -12.86 9.09 4.32
CA PHE A 95 -13.12 7.96 5.23
C PHE A 95 -13.04 8.33 6.72
N ARG A 96 -12.85 9.61 7.06
CA ARG A 96 -12.66 10.03 8.46
C ARG A 96 -13.96 9.83 9.24
N PRO A 97 -13.98 9.00 10.30
CA PRO A 97 -15.19 8.84 11.10
C PRO A 97 -15.39 10.05 12.02
N ALA A 98 -16.64 10.32 12.35
CA ALA A 98 -16.99 11.33 13.34
C ALA A 98 -16.32 11.03 14.69
N GLY A 99 -15.75 12.07 15.31
CA GLY A 99 -15.04 11.95 16.58
C GLY A 99 -13.59 11.47 16.49
N LEU A 100 -13.02 11.27 15.28
CA LEU A 100 -11.57 11.05 15.16
C LEU A 100 -10.82 12.36 15.51
N PRO A 101 -9.89 12.36 16.49
CA PRO A 101 -9.19 13.58 16.89
C PRO A 101 -8.38 14.22 15.75
N ASP A 102 -8.43 15.55 15.62
CA ASP A 102 -7.83 16.32 14.51
C ASP A 102 -6.32 16.18 14.34
N LYS A 103 -5.61 15.70 15.37
CA LYS A 103 -4.18 15.35 15.24
C LYS A 103 -3.92 14.20 14.27
N TYR A 104 -4.94 13.36 14.06
CA TYR A 104 -4.95 12.33 13.04
C TYR A 104 -5.58 12.89 11.79
#